data_AF-A0A1C6HCK3-F1
#
_entry.id   AF-A0A1C6HCK3-F1
#
_cell.length_a   1.000
_cell.length_b   1.000
_cell.length_c   1.000
_cell.angle_alpha   90.00
_cell.angle_beta   90.00
_cell.angle_gamma   90.00
#
_symmetry.space_group_name_H-M   'P 1'
#
loop_
_entity.id
_entity.type
_entity.pdbx_description
1 polymer ?
#
loop_
_entity_poly.entity_id
_entity_poly.type
_entity_poly.pdbx_seq_one_letter_code
_entity_poly.pdbx_strand_id
1 'polypeptide(L)'
;MGTLFQGVQWVAPTDLGISQLYLNKSKLENIKKWFDPNRMDLCQPLPVHDFGDSRLTLTDGHSRAFTAYQHKAKVPIVYDTDDIVTCDEGQMLYKNDIVWCRRFNLRTIADLGNRIVDDSEYQSLWIDRCEQAYNLLTQTNDYERVDIQRQYPDLFLYGANTDLTICFFENLNGKIVEVPL
;
A
#
# COMPACT_ATOMS: atom_id res chain seq x y z
N MET A 1 12.04 -8.46 -16.38
CA MET A 1 11.12 -7.92 -17.40
C MET A 1 9.78 -7.73 -16.70
N GLY A 2 9.29 -6.49 -16.61
CA GLY A 2 7.99 -6.20 -15.99
C GLY A 2 6.83 -6.61 -16.90
N THR A 3 5.69 -6.92 -16.30
CA THR A 3 4.46 -7.30 -16.98
C THR A 3 3.72 -6.06 -17.47
N LEU A 4 3.99 -5.61 -18.70
CA LEU A 4 3.24 -4.51 -19.33
C LEU A 4 2.05 -5.07 -20.12
N PHE A 5 0.87 -4.47 -20.00
CA PHE A 5 -0.29 -4.76 -20.85
C PHE A 5 -1.05 -3.51 -21.27
N GLN A 6 -1.86 -3.62 -22.33
CA GLN A 6 -2.72 -2.56 -22.83
C GLN A 6 -4.20 -2.95 -22.69
N GLY A 7 -5.06 -1.94 -22.48
CA GLY A 7 -6.49 -2.13 -22.35
C GLY A 7 -6.92 -2.69 -20.99
N VAL A 8 -8.16 -3.17 -20.92
CA VAL A 8 -8.75 -3.73 -19.71
C VAL A 8 -8.56 -5.24 -19.68
N GLN A 9 -8.09 -5.76 -18.55
CA GLN A 9 -8.05 -7.19 -18.25
C GLN A 9 -8.97 -7.52 -17.08
N TRP A 10 -9.35 -8.80 -16.94
CA TRP A 10 -10.24 -9.26 -15.88
C TRP A 10 -9.55 -10.33 -15.04
N VAL A 11 -9.39 -10.05 -13.75
CA VAL A 11 -8.65 -10.92 -12.83
C VAL A 11 -9.44 -11.19 -11.56
N ALA A 12 -9.10 -12.25 -10.84
CA ALA A 12 -9.55 -12.37 -9.46
C ALA A 12 -8.76 -11.36 -8.61
N PRO A 13 -9.39 -10.66 -7.65
CA PRO A 13 -8.67 -9.73 -6.78
C PRO A 13 -7.50 -10.36 -6.01
N THR A 14 -7.54 -11.67 -5.78
CA THR A 14 -6.47 -12.45 -5.14
C THR A 14 -5.25 -12.69 -6.03
N ASP A 15 -5.37 -12.49 -7.34
CA ASP A 15 -4.25 -12.62 -8.29
C ASP A 15 -3.33 -11.38 -8.22
N LEU A 16 -3.81 -10.29 -7.61
CA LEU A 16 -3.09 -9.02 -7.50
C LEU A 16 -2.28 -8.93 -6.21
N GLY A 17 -1.19 -8.19 -6.25
CA GLY A 17 -0.48 -7.69 -5.07
C GLY A 17 -1.23 -6.52 -4.41
N ILE A 18 -0.84 -6.23 -3.17
CA ILE A 18 -1.33 -5.08 -2.40
C ILE A 18 -0.16 -4.22 -1.95
N SER A 19 -0.47 -2.94 -1.77
CA SER A 19 0.42 -1.83 -1.40
C SER A 19 -0.19 -1.01 -0.25
N GLN A 20 -1.13 -1.60 0.49
CA GLN A 20 -1.87 -0.93 1.55
C GLN A 20 -2.01 -1.88 2.75
N LEU A 21 -1.75 -1.38 3.96
CA LEU A 21 -1.76 -2.19 5.18
C LEU A 21 -3.13 -2.35 5.81
N TYR A 22 -4.02 -1.36 5.68
CA TYR A 22 -5.32 -1.33 6.36
C TYR A 22 -6.42 -0.91 5.41
N LEU A 23 -7.66 -1.34 5.64
CA LEU A 23 -8.85 -0.83 4.96
C LEU A 23 -9.60 0.11 5.89
N ASN A 24 -10.16 1.18 5.32
CA ASN A 24 -10.98 2.11 6.06
C ASN A 24 -12.45 1.65 6.07
N LYS A 25 -13.04 1.53 7.25
CA LYS A 25 -14.41 1.05 7.43
C LYS A 25 -15.45 1.94 6.74
N SER A 26 -15.35 3.28 6.86
CA SER A 26 -16.34 4.19 6.26
C SER A 26 -16.29 4.15 4.72
N LYS A 27 -15.10 4.04 4.12
CA LYS A 27 -14.91 3.80 2.68
C LYS A 27 -15.58 2.50 2.23
N LEU A 28 -15.42 1.41 2.98
CA LEU A 28 -16.08 0.13 2.66
C LEU A 28 -17.62 0.26 2.73
N GLU A 29 -18.16 0.90 3.77
CA GLU A 29 -19.61 1.14 3.86
C GLU A 29 -20.13 2.02 2.72
N ASN A 30 -19.34 2.99 2.25
CA ASN A 30 -19.70 3.79 1.09
C ASN A 30 -19.70 2.99 -0.21
N ILE A 31 -18.73 2.08 -0.40
CA ILE A 31 -18.69 1.18 -1.56
C ILE A 31 -19.92 0.27 -1.59
N LYS A 32 -20.29 -0.32 -0.45
CA LYS A 32 -21.47 -1.22 -0.34
C LYS A 32 -22.79 -0.58 -0.81
N LYS A 33 -22.91 0.75 -0.76
CA LYS A 33 -24.13 1.47 -1.19
C LYS A 33 -24.37 1.41 -2.70
N TRP A 34 -23.32 1.23 -3.50
CA TRP A 34 -23.41 1.26 -4.96
C TRP A 34 -22.77 0.05 -5.65
N PHE A 35 -22.00 -0.76 -4.92
CA PHE A 35 -21.31 -1.91 -5.47
C PHE A 35 -22.31 -3.00 -5.90
N ASP A 36 -22.25 -3.39 -7.17
CA ASP A 36 -23.02 -4.50 -7.73
C ASP A 36 -22.07 -5.52 -8.38
N PRO A 37 -21.89 -6.72 -7.78
CA PRO A 37 -21.00 -7.74 -8.32
C PRO A 37 -21.44 -8.29 -9.69
N ASN A 38 -22.69 -8.06 -10.11
CA ASN A 38 -23.18 -8.49 -11.42
C ASN A 38 -23.00 -7.41 -12.50
N ARG A 39 -22.57 -6.20 -12.11
CA ARG A 39 -22.38 -5.04 -13.01
C ARG A 39 -20.97 -4.47 -12.90
N MET A 40 -19.98 -5.37 -12.73
CA MET A 40 -18.57 -5.00 -12.64
C MET A 40 -18.06 -4.33 -13.91
N ASP A 41 -18.71 -4.54 -15.05
CA ASP A 41 -18.43 -3.88 -16.34
C ASP A 41 -18.68 -2.38 -16.31
N LEU A 42 -19.55 -1.90 -15.41
CA LEU A 42 -19.80 -0.48 -15.18
C LEU A 42 -18.81 0.17 -14.21
N CYS A 43 -18.04 -0.62 -13.48
CA CYS A 43 -17.04 -0.10 -12.56
C CYS A 43 -15.81 0.39 -13.35
N GLN A 44 -15.25 1.51 -12.93
CA GLN A 44 -13.92 1.92 -13.42
C GLN A 44 -12.91 0.80 -13.13
N PRO A 45 -12.03 0.44 -14.09
CA PRO A 45 -10.96 -0.50 -13.84
C PRO A 45 -10.10 -0.10 -12.63
N LEU A 46 -9.58 -1.08 -11.91
CA LEU A 46 -8.59 -0.86 -10.86
C LEU A 46 -7.21 -0.64 -11.50
N PRO A 47 -6.48 0.41 -11.12
CA PRO A 47 -5.15 0.63 -11.62
C PRO A 47 -4.15 -0.33 -10.95
N VAL A 48 -3.26 -0.91 -11.75
CA VAL A 48 -2.22 -1.84 -11.28
C VAL A 48 -0.89 -1.58 -11.96
N HIS A 49 0.21 -1.84 -11.26
CA HIS A 49 1.56 -1.70 -11.81
C HIS A 49 2.45 -2.86 -11.37
N ASP A 50 3.47 -3.21 -12.18
CA ASP A 50 4.51 -4.17 -11.81
C ASP A 50 5.75 -3.42 -11.32
N PHE A 51 6.05 -3.53 -10.03
CA PHE A 51 7.18 -2.84 -9.39
C PHE A 51 8.50 -3.63 -9.46
N GLY A 52 8.60 -4.60 -10.38
CA GLY A 52 9.81 -5.36 -10.69
C GLY A 52 9.85 -6.77 -10.10
N ASP A 53 8.77 -7.23 -9.47
CA ASP A 53 8.64 -8.59 -8.91
C ASP A 53 7.75 -9.52 -9.77
N SER A 54 7.37 -9.08 -10.98
CA SER A 54 6.50 -9.83 -11.90
C SER A 54 5.10 -10.06 -11.34
N ARG A 55 4.68 -9.27 -10.35
CA ARG A 55 3.34 -9.31 -9.78
C ARG A 55 2.67 -7.94 -9.95
N LEU A 56 1.60 -7.92 -10.73
CA LEU A 56 0.72 -6.75 -10.81
C LEU A 56 0.16 -6.43 -9.43
N THR A 57 0.45 -5.23 -8.95
CA THR A 57 0.09 -4.74 -7.62
C THR A 57 -0.85 -3.55 -7.78
N LEU A 58 -1.91 -3.52 -6.98
CA LEU A 58 -2.85 -2.39 -6.95
C LEU A 58 -2.10 -1.09 -6.60
N THR A 59 -2.26 -0.06 -7.39
CA THR A 59 -1.79 1.30 -7.05
C THR A 59 -2.88 2.07 -6.30
N ASP A 60 -4.15 1.74 -6.58
CA ASP A 60 -5.32 2.23 -5.84
C ASP A 60 -6.48 1.21 -5.91
N GLY A 61 -7.53 1.46 -5.14
CA GLY A 61 -8.80 0.76 -5.23
C GLY A 61 -8.89 -0.51 -4.37
N HIS A 62 -8.02 -0.70 -3.39
CA HIS A 62 -8.00 -1.86 -2.48
C HIS A 62 -9.35 -2.08 -1.80
N SER A 63 -10.07 -1.03 -1.41
CA SER A 63 -11.41 -1.18 -0.80
C SER A 63 -12.44 -1.78 -1.78
N ARG A 64 -12.36 -1.42 -3.07
CA ARG A 64 -13.22 -1.99 -4.12
C ARG A 64 -12.79 -3.40 -4.48
N ALA A 65 -11.48 -3.65 -4.57
CA ALA A 65 -10.94 -4.99 -4.76
C ALA A 65 -11.36 -5.95 -3.63
N PHE A 66 -11.35 -5.47 -2.37
CA PHE A 66 -11.76 -6.25 -1.21
C PHE A 66 -13.25 -6.57 -1.25
N THR A 67 -14.08 -5.59 -1.58
CA THR A 67 -15.53 -5.81 -1.74
C THR A 67 -15.81 -6.84 -2.85
N ALA A 68 -15.13 -6.73 -3.99
CA ALA A 68 -15.26 -7.73 -5.08
C ALA A 68 -14.80 -9.13 -4.65
N TYR A 69 -13.71 -9.23 -3.88
CA TYR A 69 -13.26 -10.49 -3.29
C TYR A 69 -14.32 -11.12 -2.39
N GLN A 70 -14.97 -10.33 -1.53
CA GLN A 70 -16.05 -10.83 -0.66
C GLN A 70 -17.23 -11.42 -1.46
N HIS A 71 -17.49 -10.88 -2.65
CA HIS A 71 -18.51 -11.38 -3.56
C HIS A 71 -18.01 -12.43 -4.56
N LYS A 72 -16.74 -12.87 -4.48
CA LYS A 72 -16.09 -13.79 -5.43
C LYS A 72 -16.17 -13.29 -6.89
N ALA A 73 -16.22 -11.98 -7.07
CA ALA A 73 -16.33 -11.33 -8.37
C ALA A 73 -14.93 -11.03 -8.93
N LYS A 74 -14.78 -11.16 -10.25
CA LYS A 74 -13.62 -10.61 -10.96
C LYS A 74 -13.73 -9.10 -11.06
N VAL A 75 -12.58 -8.45 -11.16
CA VAL A 75 -12.47 -6.99 -11.31
C VAL A 75 -11.83 -6.65 -12.66
N PRO A 76 -12.31 -5.59 -13.35
CA PRO A 76 -11.57 -5.02 -14.45
C PRO A 76 -10.33 -4.31 -13.89
N ILE A 77 -9.19 -4.47 -14.57
CA ILE A 77 -7.92 -3.81 -14.25
C ILE A 77 -7.35 -3.11 -15.47
N VAL A 78 -6.58 -2.06 -15.24
CA VAL A 78 -5.80 -1.34 -16.25
C VAL A 78 -4.37 -1.15 -15.76
N TYR A 79 -3.41 -1.21 -16.67
CA TYR A 79 -2.02 -0.93 -16.32
C TYR A 79 -1.86 0.57 -16.02
N ASP A 80 -1.36 0.87 -14.83
CA ASP A 80 -1.17 2.23 -14.36
C ASP A 80 0.13 2.81 -14.92
N THR A 81 -0.01 3.92 -15.64
CA THR A 81 1.10 4.66 -16.24
C THR A 81 1.07 6.13 -15.81
N ASP A 82 0.35 6.46 -14.74
CA ASP A 82 0.40 7.80 -14.17
C ASP A 82 1.82 8.11 -13.70
N ASP A 83 2.27 9.35 -13.94
CA ASP A 83 3.62 9.80 -13.60
C ASP A 83 3.90 9.63 -12.10
N ILE A 84 2.89 9.86 -11.25
CA ILE A 84 3.01 9.66 -9.80
C ILE A 84 3.32 8.20 -9.39
N VAL A 85 3.06 7.24 -10.28
CA VAL A 85 3.40 5.82 -10.10
C VAL A 85 4.72 5.47 -10.76
N THR A 86 5.00 6.05 -11.93
CA THR A 86 6.14 5.66 -12.76
C THR A 86 7.42 6.45 -12.51
N CYS A 87 7.36 7.63 -11.89
CA CYS A 87 8.54 8.39 -11.51
C CYS A 87 9.37 7.65 -10.43
N ASP A 88 10.64 8.02 -10.29
CA ASP A 88 11.57 7.35 -9.37
C ASP A 88 11.07 7.42 -7.91
N GLU A 89 10.52 8.56 -7.50
CA GLU A 89 9.92 8.76 -6.19
C GLU A 89 8.69 7.86 -5.98
N GLY A 90 7.78 7.80 -6.95
CA GLY A 90 6.60 6.94 -6.91
C GLY A 90 6.97 5.47 -6.81
N GLN A 91 7.89 5.02 -7.66
CA GLN A 91 8.43 3.65 -7.63
C GLN A 91 9.04 3.31 -6.27
N MET A 92 9.80 4.23 -5.68
CA MET A 92 10.39 4.06 -4.36
C MET A 92 9.32 3.92 -3.26
N LEU A 93 8.30 4.77 -3.25
CA LEU A 93 7.22 4.75 -2.28
C LEU A 93 6.40 3.46 -2.33
N TYR A 94 5.94 3.06 -3.52
CA TYR A 94 5.17 1.82 -3.67
C TYR A 94 5.99 0.56 -3.33
N LYS A 95 7.29 0.52 -3.69
CA LYS A 95 8.17 -0.58 -3.28
C LYS A 95 8.30 -0.65 -1.77
N ASN A 96 8.39 0.49 -1.08
CA ASN A 96 8.40 0.54 0.37
C ASN A 96 7.08 0.02 0.98
N ASP A 97 5.94 0.41 0.44
CA ASP A 97 4.63 -0.08 0.89
C ASP A 97 4.49 -1.61 0.72
N ILE A 98 4.99 -2.14 -0.39
CA ILE A 98 5.03 -3.59 -0.66
C ILE A 98 5.95 -4.31 0.34
N VAL A 99 7.10 -3.72 0.69
CA VAL A 99 8.00 -4.26 1.73
C VAL A 99 7.28 -4.34 3.07
N TRP A 100 6.52 -3.31 3.44
CA TRP A 100 5.71 -3.35 4.67
C TRP A 100 4.63 -4.42 4.61
N CYS A 101 3.89 -4.52 3.50
CA CYS A 101 2.89 -5.57 3.31
C CYS A 101 3.51 -6.95 3.56
N ARG A 102 4.67 -7.22 2.94
CA ARG A 102 5.41 -8.48 3.11
C ARG A 102 5.86 -8.71 4.55
N ARG A 103 6.36 -7.68 5.25
CA ARG A 103 6.75 -7.74 6.66
C ARG A 103 5.58 -8.18 7.55
N PHE A 104 4.37 -7.73 7.24
CA PHE A 104 3.14 -8.12 7.94
C PHE A 104 2.47 -9.38 7.38
N ASN A 105 3.14 -10.12 6.50
CA ASN A 105 2.60 -11.30 5.79
C ASN A 105 1.31 -11.01 4.98
N LEU A 106 1.17 -9.77 4.50
CA LEU A 106 0.08 -9.34 3.62
C LEU A 106 0.55 -9.47 2.17
N ARG A 107 -0.12 -10.31 1.38
CA ARG A 107 0.26 -10.58 -0.02
C ARG A 107 -0.86 -10.29 -1.00
N THR A 108 -2.10 -10.47 -0.57
CA THR A 108 -3.31 -10.39 -1.39
C THR A 108 -4.37 -9.58 -0.67
N ILE A 109 -5.41 -9.19 -1.40
CA ILE A 109 -6.53 -8.48 -0.80
C ILE A 109 -7.26 -9.26 0.31
N ALA A 110 -7.20 -10.60 0.27
CA ALA A 110 -7.82 -11.44 1.29
C ALA A 110 -7.18 -11.23 2.68
N ASP A 111 -5.88 -10.91 2.72
CA ASP A 111 -5.12 -10.73 3.96
C ASP A 111 -5.54 -9.45 4.71
N LEU A 112 -6.25 -8.53 4.05
CA LEU A 112 -6.78 -7.31 4.67
C LEU A 112 -8.09 -7.52 5.44
N GLY A 113 -8.67 -8.74 5.40
CA GLY A 113 -9.97 -9.03 6.04
C GLY A 113 -10.01 -8.77 7.55
N ASN A 114 -8.87 -8.89 8.23
CA ASN A 114 -8.73 -8.61 9.67
C ASN A 114 -8.04 -7.26 9.95
N ARG A 115 -7.91 -6.40 8.94
CA ARG A 115 -7.23 -5.10 9.02
C ARG A 115 -8.15 -3.96 8.58
N ILE A 116 -9.41 -4.05 8.99
CA ILE A 116 -10.43 -3.02 8.75
C ILE A 116 -10.55 -2.19 10.02
N VAL A 117 -10.22 -0.91 9.91
CA VAL A 117 -10.12 0.01 11.05
C VAL A 117 -11.03 1.22 10.83
N ASP A 118 -11.31 1.97 11.90
CA ASP A 118 -12.11 3.19 11.80
C ASP A 118 -11.34 4.35 11.15
N ASP A 119 -11.98 5.50 10.98
CA ASP A 119 -11.39 6.66 10.30
C ASP A 119 -10.16 7.20 11.04
N SER A 120 -10.19 7.20 12.37
CA SER A 120 -9.08 7.71 13.18
C SER A 120 -7.89 6.77 13.18
N GLU A 121 -8.14 5.47 13.33
CA GLU A 121 -7.10 4.45 13.25
C GLU A 121 -6.51 4.39 11.83
N TYR A 122 -7.33 4.48 10.78
CA TYR A 122 -6.86 4.51 9.39
C TYR A 122 -5.95 5.71 9.13
N GLN A 123 -6.30 6.88 9.66
CA GLN A 123 -5.46 8.07 9.57
C GLN A 123 -4.08 7.78 10.16
N SER A 124 -4.01 7.35 11.43
CA SER A 124 -2.74 7.11 12.12
C SER A 124 -1.92 5.92 11.60
N LEU A 125 -2.58 4.79 11.30
CA LEU A 125 -1.91 3.53 10.98
C LEU A 125 -1.51 3.42 9.50
N TRP A 126 -2.11 4.24 8.64
CA TRP A 126 -1.87 4.21 7.21
C TRP A 126 -1.50 5.57 6.64
N ILE A 127 -2.36 6.58 6.75
CA ILE A 127 -2.12 7.88 6.08
C ILE A 127 -0.88 8.58 6.66
N ASP A 128 -0.84 8.76 7.98
CA ASP A 128 0.29 9.40 8.67
C ASP A 128 1.57 8.58 8.48
N ARG A 129 1.46 7.24 8.43
CA ARG A 129 2.58 6.34 8.17
C ARG A 129 3.19 6.57 6.78
N CYS A 130 2.34 6.67 5.75
CA CYS A 130 2.79 6.97 4.38
C CYS A 130 3.44 8.35 4.31
N GLU A 131 2.91 9.36 5.00
CA GLU A 131 3.51 10.70 5.08
C GLU A 131 4.89 10.66 5.76
N GLN A 132 5.02 9.93 6.86
CA GLN A 132 6.29 9.76 7.56
C GLN A 132 7.32 9.03 6.68
N ALA A 133 6.92 8.01 5.94
CA ALA A 133 7.80 7.35 4.98
C ALA A 133 8.18 8.26 3.81
N TYR A 134 7.25 9.06 3.31
CA TYR A 134 7.54 10.06 2.28
C TYR A 134 8.64 11.01 2.74
N ASN A 135 8.52 11.57 3.95
CA ASN A 135 9.54 12.45 4.52
C ASN A 135 10.89 11.76 4.61
N LEU A 136 10.93 10.53 5.14
CA LEU A 136 12.17 9.77 5.26
C LEU A 136 12.78 9.50 3.88
N LEU A 137 12.01 8.92 2.95
CA LEU A 137 12.52 8.41 1.68
C LEU A 137 12.97 9.52 0.73
N THR A 138 12.31 10.67 0.75
CA THR A 138 12.63 11.80 -0.13
C THR A 138 13.72 12.72 0.41
N GLN A 139 13.96 12.71 1.72
CA GLN A 139 14.98 13.54 2.37
C GLN A 139 16.27 12.80 2.71
N THR A 140 16.31 11.48 2.49
CA THR A 140 17.50 10.67 2.73
C THR A 140 17.87 9.84 1.52
N ASN A 141 19.11 9.40 1.44
CA ASN A 141 19.55 8.35 0.52
C ASN A 141 19.65 6.99 1.24
N ASP A 142 19.91 5.92 0.46
CA ASP A 142 19.98 4.56 0.99
C ASP A 142 21.06 4.37 2.07
N TYR A 143 22.20 5.05 1.96
CA TYR A 143 23.29 4.94 2.94
C TYR A 143 22.89 5.56 4.28
N GLU A 144 22.28 6.74 4.25
CA GLU A 144 21.78 7.42 5.44
C GLU A 144 20.72 6.58 6.17
N ARG A 145 19.76 6.00 5.43
CA ARG A 145 18.76 5.11 6.02
C ARG A 145 19.37 3.87 6.65
N VAL A 146 20.35 3.26 5.99
CA VAL A 146 21.07 2.09 6.52
C VAL A 146 21.84 2.47 7.80
N ASP A 147 22.49 3.62 7.84
CA ASP A 147 23.24 4.07 9.00
C ASP A 147 22.32 4.43 10.18
N ILE A 148 21.15 5.04 9.92
CA ILE A 148 20.11 5.24 10.93
C ILE A 148 19.60 3.89 11.47
N GLN A 149 19.26 2.95 10.57
CA GLN A 149 18.76 1.63 10.94
C GLN A 149 19.79 0.81 11.75
N ARG A 150 21.09 0.96 11.48
CA ARG A 150 22.17 0.26 12.22
C ARG A 150 22.28 0.69 13.67
N GLN A 151 21.89 1.91 14.00
CA GLN A 151 21.89 2.40 15.38
C GLN A 151 20.81 1.73 16.24
N TYR A 152 19.76 1.19 15.60
CA TYR A 152 18.60 0.58 16.26
C TYR A 152 18.26 -0.79 15.63
N PRO A 153 19.14 -1.81 15.77
CA PRO A 153 19.03 -3.07 15.03
C PRO A 153 17.80 -3.92 15.38
N ASP A 154 17.22 -3.73 16.56
CA ASP A 154 16.02 -4.44 17.02
C ASP A 154 14.71 -3.74 16.61
N LEU A 155 14.83 -2.58 15.96
CA LEU A 155 13.71 -1.78 15.50
C LEU A 155 13.68 -1.74 13.98
N PHE A 156 12.54 -1.37 13.40
CA PHE A 156 12.38 -1.17 11.98
C PHE A 156 12.10 0.29 11.68
N LEU A 157 13.06 0.95 11.03
CA LEU A 157 12.88 2.32 10.54
C LEU A 157 11.82 2.32 9.46
N TYR A 158 10.77 3.12 9.63
CA TYR A 158 9.72 3.23 8.62
C TYR A 158 9.39 4.67 8.24
N GLY A 159 9.82 5.68 8.98
CA GLY A 159 9.52 7.05 8.60
C GLY A 159 10.29 8.11 9.39
N ALA A 160 10.02 9.36 9.07
CA ALA A 160 10.55 10.53 9.77
C ALA A 160 9.53 11.68 9.77
N ASN A 161 9.71 12.64 10.67
CA ASN A 161 8.96 13.90 10.62
C ASN A 161 9.49 14.81 9.50
N THR A 162 8.77 15.90 9.24
CA THR A 162 9.00 16.77 8.08
C THR A 162 10.39 17.40 8.04
N ASP A 163 10.98 17.73 9.18
CA ASP A 163 12.29 18.37 9.33
C ASP A 163 13.43 17.38 9.59
N LEU A 164 13.16 16.07 9.53
CA LEU A 164 14.14 14.99 9.74
C LEU A 164 14.83 15.10 11.12
N THR A 165 14.14 15.61 12.14
CA THR A 165 14.64 15.68 13.52
C THR A 165 14.19 14.49 14.37
N ILE A 166 13.16 13.76 13.92
CA ILE A 166 12.63 12.56 14.59
C ILE A 166 12.46 11.46 13.54
N CYS A 167 13.06 10.30 13.80
CA CYS A 167 12.78 9.06 13.08
C CYS A 167 11.73 8.22 13.82
N PHE A 168 10.83 7.62 13.04
CA PHE A 168 9.82 6.69 13.52
C PHE A 168 10.25 5.26 13.25
N PHE A 169 10.31 4.49 14.33
CA PHE A 169 10.67 3.09 14.34
C PHE A 169 9.52 2.22 14.82
N GLU A 170 9.51 0.96 14.42
CA GLU A 170 8.56 -0.03 14.88
C GLU A 170 9.30 -1.22 15.51
N ASN A 171 8.94 -1.58 16.74
CA ASN A 171 9.50 -2.75 17.40
C ASN A 171 8.84 -4.06 16.93
N LEU A 172 9.33 -5.21 17.40
CA LEU A 172 8.81 -6.53 17.04
C LEU A 172 7.32 -6.75 17.38
N ASN A 173 6.76 -5.95 18.29
CA ASN A 173 5.35 -6.01 18.68
C ASN A 173 4.48 -5.01 17.90
N GLY A 174 5.03 -4.29 16.92
CA GLY A 174 4.31 -3.28 16.15
C GLY A 174 4.13 -1.94 16.89
N LYS A 175 4.82 -1.72 18.02
CA LYS A 175 4.74 -0.44 18.75
C LYS A 175 5.69 0.57 18.13
N ILE A 176 5.18 1.77 17.91
CA ILE A 176 5.95 2.92 17.41
C ILE A 176 6.90 3.43 18.50
N VAL A 177 8.13 3.72 18.10
CA VAL A 177 9.20 4.31 18.90
C VAL A 177 9.71 5.54 18.15
N GLU A 178 9.63 6.70 18.79
CA GLU A 178 10.16 7.96 18.27
C GLU A 178 11.60 8.15 18.74
N VAL A 179 12.48 8.46 17.80
CA VAL A 179 13.92 8.61 18.05
C VAL A 179 14.36 9.98 17.52
N PRO A 180 14.78 10.91 18.39
CA PRO A 180 15.43 12.14 17.96
C PRO A 180 16.78 11.84 17.29
N LEU A 181 17.08 12.51 16.17
CA LEU A 181 18.37 12.47 15.48
C LEU A 181 19.37 13.51 16.01
#